data_AF-A0A517QZ54-F1
#
_entry.id   AF-A0A517QZ54-F1
#
_cell.length_a   1.000
_cell.length_b   1.000
_cell.length_c   1.000
_cell.angle_alpha   90.00
_cell.angle_beta   90.00
_cell.angle_gamma   90.00
#
_symmetry.space_group_name_H-M   'P 1'
#
loop_
_entity.id
_entity.type
_entity.pdbx_description
1 polymer ?
#
loop_
_entity_poly.entity_id
_entity_poly.type
_entity_poly.pdbx_seq_one_letter_code
_entity_poly.pdbx_strand_id
1 'polypeptide(L)'
;MRKTLIGTVRGNSIELAGDAKLPEGQEIEVTVEFDHPADSTKVLPPGEGIRRAFGSWADDAEELDAFLEWNRASRKLERRDSAE
;
A
#
# COMPACT_ATOMS: atom_id res chain seq x y z
N MET A 1 -26.18 25.55 -8.72
CA MET A 1 -25.18 25.62 -7.64
C MET A 1 -25.06 24.22 -7.03
N ARG A 2 -23.86 23.68 -6.89
CA ARG A 2 -23.62 22.44 -6.12
C ARG A 2 -23.37 22.82 -4.67
N LYS A 3 -24.05 22.16 -3.73
CA LYS A 3 -23.84 22.33 -2.30
C LYS A 3 -23.29 21.01 -1.77
N THR A 4 -22.08 21.03 -1.23
CA THR A 4 -21.50 19.86 -0.56
C THR A 4 -21.99 19.83 0.88
N LEU A 5 -22.53 18.69 1.31
CA LEU A 5 -23.01 18.46 2.67
C LEU A 5 -22.26 17.26 3.25
N ILE A 6 -21.75 17.40 4.46
CA ILE A 6 -21.03 16.35 5.16
C ILE A 6 -22.02 15.59 6.05
N GLY A 7 -21.93 14.27 6.05
CA GLY A 7 -22.78 13.41 6.85
C GLY A 7 -22.11 12.10 7.21
N THR A 8 -22.74 11.36 8.11
CA THR A 8 -22.32 10.01 8.51
C THR A 8 -23.29 8.99 7.97
N VAL A 9 -22.78 7.92 7.36
CA VAL A 9 -23.60 6.81 6.87
C VAL A 9 -24.00 5.91 8.04
N ARG A 10 -25.30 5.68 8.23
CA ARG A 10 -25.87 4.72 9.21
C ARG A 10 -26.75 3.70 8.50
N GLY A 11 -26.17 2.55 8.18
CA GLY A 11 -26.88 1.50 7.44
C GLY A 11 -27.27 1.97 6.05
N ASN A 12 -28.56 2.26 5.84
CA ASN A 12 -29.10 2.74 4.57
C ASN A 12 -29.53 4.22 4.60
N SER A 13 -29.25 4.95 5.67
CA SER A 13 -29.50 6.38 5.77
C SER A 13 -28.19 7.17 5.91
N ILE A 14 -28.19 8.42 5.42
CA ILE A 14 -27.10 9.37 5.61
C ILE A 14 -27.60 10.46 6.55
N GLU A 15 -27.00 10.56 7.74
CA GLU A 15 -27.28 11.65 8.68
C GLU A 15 -26.39 12.84 8.37
N LEU A 16 -26.99 13.94 7.92
CA LEU A 16 -26.26 15.16 7.60
C LEU A 16 -25.89 15.92 8.88
N ALA A 17 -24.67 16.44 8.96
CA ALA A 17 -24.20 17.22 10.11
C ALA A 17 -24.85 18.62 10.20
N GLY A 18 -25.53 19.06 9.14
CA GLY A 18 -26.21 20.35 9.07
C GLY A 18 -27.47 20.30 8.23
N ASP A 19 -28.29 21.36 8.35
CA ASP A 19 -29.57 21.45 7.67
C ASP A 19 -29.39 21.60 6.14
N ALA A 20 -29.97 20.66 5.39
CA ALA A 20 -29.98 20.67 3.94
C ALA A 20 -30.77 21.87 3.39
N LYS A 21 -31.79 22.34 4.12
CA LYS A 21 -32.79 23.33 3.69
C LYS A 21 -33.45 22.97 2.35
N LEU A 22 -33.67 21.67 2.14
CA LEU A 22 -34.34 21.14 0.96
C LEU A 22 -35.81 20.85 1.30
N PRO A 23 -36.77 21.17 0.42
CA PRO A 23 -38.15 20.76 0.59
C PRO A 23 -38.29 19.24 0.61
N GLU A 24 -39.26 18.77 1.39
CA GLU A 24 -39.58 17.35 1.49
C GLU A 24 -40.04 16.79 0.13
N GLY A 25 -39.59 15.57 -0.20
CA GLY A 25 -39.94 14.90 -1.46
C GLY A 25 -39.13 15.33 -2.68
N GLN A 26 -38.14 16.21 -2.54
CA GLN A 26 -37.26 16.59 -3.64
C GLN A 26 -36.27 15.46 -3.99
N GLU A 27 -36.26 15.04 -5.26
CA GLU A 27 -35.26 14.10 -5.78
C GLU A 27 -33.89 14.77 -5.86
N ILE A 28 -32.85 14.07 -5.38
CA ILE A 28 -31.46 14.56 -5.37
C ILE A 28 -30.49 13.49 -5.85
N GLU A 29 -29.44 13.93 -6.53
CA GLU A 29 -28.27 13.12 -6.86
C GLU A 29 -27.25 13.23 -5.72
N VAL A 30 -26.82 12.08 -5.19
CA VAL A 30 -25.85 12.03 -4.08
C VAL A 30 -24.51 11.53 -4.62
N THR A 31 -23.47 12.36 -4.51
CA THR A 31 -22.07 11.96 -4.73
C THR A 31 -21.42 11.74 -3.37
N VAL A 32 -20.96 10.51 -3.10
CA VAL A 32 -20.29 10.16 -1.86
C VAL A 32 -18.78 10.16 -2.10
N GLU A 33 -18.08 11.11 -1.50
CA GLU A 33 -16.62 11.09 -1.38
C GLU A 33 -16.26 10.62 0.03
N PHE A 34 -15.52 9.53 0.12
CA PHE A 34 -15.02 9.04 1.40
C PHE A 34 -13.72 9.77 1.72
N ASP A 35 -13.76 10.63 2.73
CA ASP A 35 -12.56 11.04 3.46
C ASP A 35 -12.06 9.82 4.23
N HIS A 36 -11.35 8.93 3.54
CA HIS A 36 -10.76 7.74 4.13
C HIS A 36 -9.88 8.19 5.31
N PRO A 37 -10.15 7.88 6.59
CA PRO A 37 -9.02 7.62 7.47
C PRO A 37 -8.34 6.42 6.84
N ALA A 38 -7.02 6.38 6.84
CA ALA A 38 -6.24 5.35 6.20
C ALA A 38 -6.46 3.92 6.75
N ASP A 39 -7.66 3.36 6.70
CA ASP A 39 -7.89 1.92 6.51
C ASP A 39 -7.60 1.58 5.05
N SER A 40 -6.42 2.01 4.63
CA SER A 40 -5.61 1.16 3.81
C SER A 40 -5.45 -0.15 4.57
N THR A 41 -5.80 -1.26 3.97
CA THR A 41 -5.00 -2.47 4.08
C THR A 41 -3.56 -2.07 3.77
N LYS A 42 -2.83 -1.56 4.79
CA LYS A 42 -1.48 -0.99 4.75
C LYS A 42 -1.04 -0.59 3.35
N VAL A 43 -1.40 0.59 2.87
CA VAL A 43 -0.73 1.16 1.69
C VAL A 43 0.69 1.40 2.14
N LEU A 44 1.52 0.41 1.84
CA LEU A 44 2.90 0.40 2.22
C LEU A 44 3.59 1.58 1.53
N PRO A 45 4.47 2.31 2.22
CA PRO A 45 5.37 3.24 1.54
C PRO A 45 5.97 2.57 0.30
N PRO A 46 6.16 3.29 -0.81
CA PRO A 46 6.73 2.73 -2.02
C PRO A 46 8.00 1.90 -1.70
N GLY A 47 7.99 0.64 -2.12
CA GLY A 47 9.09 -0.32 -1.86
C GLY A 47 8.99 -1.13 -0.57
N GLU A 48 8.07 -0.84 0.35
CA GLU A 48 7.99 -1.60 1.61
C GLU A 48 7.31 -2.97 1.46
N GLY A 49 6.48 -3.15 0.43
CA GLY A 49 6.03 -4.49 0.03
C GLY A 49 7.18 -5.39 -0.43
N ILE A 50 8.14 -4.81 -1.16
CA ILE A 50 9.34 -5.49 -1.63
C ILE A 50 10.23 -5.84 -0.42
N ARG A 51 10.49 -4.89 0.49
CA ARG A 51 11.28 -5.15 1.71
C ARG A 51 10.71 -6.28 2.56
N ARG A 52 9.38 -6.34 2.72
CA ARG A 52 8.74 -7.43 3.48
C ARG A 52 8.84 -8.79 2.79
N ALA A 53 8.82 -8.83 1.45
CA ALA A 53 8.95 -10.07 0.69
C ALA A 53 10.37 -10.66 0.79
N PHE A 54 11.39 -9.82 0.99
CA PHE A 54 12.78 -10.25 1.16
C PHE A 54 13.14 -10.69 2.59
N GLY A 55 12.25 -10.53 3.57
CA GLY A 55 12.49 -10.99 4.95
C GLY A 55 13.78 -10.43 5.54
N SER A 56 14.54 -11.24 6.28
CA SER A 56 15.81 -10.83 6.90
C SER A 56 16.94 -10.55 5.91
N TRP A 57 16.76 -10.82 4.61
CA TRP A 57 17.77 -10.48 3.60
C TRP A 57 17.78 -9.00 3.24
N ALA A 58 16.74 -8.25 3.59
CA ALA A 58 16.68 -6.81 3.33
C ALA A 58 17.58 -6.01 4.29
N ASP A 59 17.90 -6.57 5.46
CA ASP A 59 18.60 -5.88 6.54
C ASP A 59 20.14 -5.97 6.38
N ASP A 60 20.66 -6.97 5.66
CA ASP A 60 22.10 -7.26 5.53
C ASP A 60 22.58 -7.31 4.06
N ALA A 61 22.24 -6.29 3.28
CA ALA A 61 22.57 -6.22 1.85
C ALA A 61 24.10 -6.30 1.57
N GLU A 62 24.92 -5.72 2.44
CA GLU A 62 26.39 -5.74 2.30
C GLU A 62 26.98 -7.15 2.52
N GLU A 63 26.43 -7.92 3.46
CA GLU A 63 26.87 -9.28 3.72
C GLU A 63 26.48 -10.23 2.57
N LEU A 64 25.33 -9.99 1.94
CA LEU A 64 24.90 -10.72 0.76
C LEU A 64 25.86 -10.54 -0.43
N ASP A 65 26.31 -9.31 -0.69
CA ASP A 65 27.26 -9.04 -1.78
C ASP A 65 28.60 -9.77 -1.57
N ALA A 66 29.14 -9.73 -0.35
CA ALA A 66 30.36 -10.46 0.00
C ALA A 66 30.20 -11.98 -0.17
N PHE A 67 29.05 -12.53 0.24
CA PHE A 67 28.73 -13.94 0.06
C PHE A 67 28.61 -14.35 -1.42
N LEU A 68 28.00 -13.49 -2.25
CA LEU A 68 27.86 -13.74 -3.69
C LEU A 68 29.22 -13.68 -4.41
N GLU A 69 30.09 -12.75 -4.03
CA GLU A 69 31.45 -12.67 -4.56
C GLU A 69 32.29 -13.88 -4.18
N TRP A 70 32.24 -14.29 -2.91
CA TRP A 70 32.89 -15.51 -2.44
C TRP A 70 32.43 -16.74 -3.23
N ASN A 71 31.12 -16.93 -3.42
CA ASN A 71 30.57 -18.02 -4.23
C ASN A 71 30.98 -17.97 -5.71
N ARG A 72 31.15 -16.76 -6.28
CA ARG A 72 31.66 -16.60 -7.65
C ARG A 72 33.13 -17.00 -7.74
N ALA A 73 33.93 -16.67 -6.72
CA ALA A 73 35.34 -17.05 -6.66
C ALA A 73 35.50 -18.57 -6.50
N SER A 74 34.76 -19.19 -5.57
CA SER A 74 34.78 -20.63 -5.34
C SER A 74 34.42 -21.44 -6.59
N ARG A 75 33.37 -21.04 -7.32
CA ARG A 75 32.98 -21.71 -8.59
C ARG A 75 33.99 -21.54 -9.71
N LYS A 76 34.82 -20.49 -9.69
CA LYS A 76 35.91 -20.31 -10.68
C LYS A 76 37.10 -21.21 -10.35
N LEU A 77 37.36 -21.49 -9.07
CA LEU A 77 38.38 -22.42 -8.61
C LEU A 77 37.99 -23.86 -8.97
N GLU A 78 36.80 -24.33 -8.59
CA GLU A 78 36.33 -25.69 -8.91
C GLU A 78 36.33 -26.00 -10.42
N ARG A 79 36.01 -25.00 -11.25
CA ARG A 79 36.04 -25.15 -12.71
C ARG A 79 37.46 -25.34 -13.26
N ARG A 80 38.48 -24.76 -12.63
CA ARG A 80 39.88 -24.92 -13.04
C ARG A 80 40.40 -26.30 -12.63
N ASP A 81 40.06 -26.76 -11.43
CA ASP A 81 40.51 -28.05 -10.91
C ASP A 81 39.84 -29.25 -11.60
N SER A 82 38.67 -29.06 -12.20
CA SER A 82 37.96 -30.11 -12.97
C SER A 82 38.37 -30.21 -14.45
N ALA A 83 39.29 -29.35 -14.91
CA ALA A 83 39.71 -29.26 -16.31
C ALA A 83 41.14 -29.82 -16.55
N GLU A 84 41.69 -30.52 -15.56
CA GLU A 84 42.97 -31.25 -15.59
C GLU A 84 42.69 -32.76 -15.51
#